data_AF-A0A6V7M1H8-F1
#
_entry.id   AF-A0A6V7M1H8-F1
#
_cell.length_a   1.000
_cell.length_b   1.000
_cell.length_c   1.000
_cell.angle_alpha   90.00
_cell.angle_beta   90.00
_cell.angle_gamma   90.00
#
_symmetry.space_group_name_H-M   'P 1'
#
loop_
_entity.id
_entity.type
_entity.pdbx_description
1 polymer ?
#
loop_
_entity_poly.entity_id
_entity_poly.type
_entity_poly.pdbx_seq_one_letter_code
_entity_poly.pdbx_strand_id
1 'polypeptide(L)'
;VTEFFLNPDNVNVCQSLRANLKNVFRLPAAVTNRSATPLAKHHDWKRLSSTLTSVIHIGELCDSCRNSGDIFAKIADSITQHMHQSRYFIDYVIDHDKSKENGRFVVRAGVDPLLDELRHIRETLPEILEGYARKDISLLPTVATARLIYLPDLGFLLAVSSWIGDAPESLEIPGCEFKCTIDGIHHYKNGSAL
;
A
#
# COMPACT_ATOMS: atom_id res chain seq x y z
N VAL A 1 32.11 30.09 13.56
CA VAL A 1 31.49 28.99 12.77
C VAL A 1 32.46 28.37 11.78
N THR A 2 33.05 29.13 10.85
CA THR A 2 34.08 28.58 9.92
C THR A 2 35.25 27.93 10.66
N GLU A 3 35.74 28.57 11.72
CA GLU A 3 36.78 28.02 12.61
C GLU A 3 36.39 26.67 13.24
N PHE A 4 35.12 26.47 13.59
CA PHE A 4 34.62 25.20 14.13
C PHE A 4 34.81 24.06 13.11
N PHE A 5 34.49 24.32 11.84
CA PHE A 5 34.63 23.35 10.75
C PHE A 5 36.08 23.09 10.33
N LEU A 6 37.00 23.99 10.65
CA LEU A 6 38.43 23.85 10.38
C LEU A 6 39.19 23.16 11.53
N ASN A 7 38.58 23.03 12.71
CA ASN A 7 39.19 22.36 13.86
C ASN A 7 39.21 20.82 13.66
N PRO A 8 40.40 20.16 13.69
CA PRO A 8 40.53 18.71 13.59
C PRO A 8 39.70 17.92 14.61
N ASP A 9 39.48 18.47 15.80
CA ASP A 9 38.72 17.81 16.87
C ASP A 9 37.23 17.65 16.50
N ASN A 10 36.73 18.49 15.60
CA ASN A 10 35.32 18.51 15.18
C ASN A 10 35.06 17.72 13.90
N VAL A 11 36.07 17.05 13.31
CA VAL A 11 35.96 16.36 12.02
C VAL A 11 34.80 15.35 11.99
N ASN A 12 34.60 14.61 13.08
CA ASN A 12 33.51 13.62 13.19
C ASN A 12 32.12 14.27 13.12
N VAL A 13 31.93 15.40 13.81
CA VAL A 13 30.67 16.17 13.78
C VAL A 13 30.45 16.72 12.37
N CYS A 14 31.48 17.28 11.75
CA CYS A 14 31.42 17.81 10.38
C CYS A 14 31.04 16.73 9.35
N GLN A 15 31.65 15.55 9.45
CA GLN A 15 31.33 14.41 8.58
C GLN A 15 29.89 13.93 8.80
N SER A 16 29.43 13.86 10.04
CA SER A 16 28.07 13.43 10.39
C SER A 16 27.02 14.43 9.91
N LEU A 17 27.23 15.72 10.09
CA LEU A 17 26.39 16.78 9.53
C LEU A 17 26.31 16.67 8.01
N ARG A 18 27.46 16.52 7.33
CA ARG A 18 27.52 16.38 5.87
C ARG A 18 26.80 15.13 5.37
N ALA A 19 26.90 14.01 6.08
CA ALA A 19 26.21 12.78 5.73
C ALA A 19 24.68 12.94 5.82
N ASN A 20 24.20 13.59 6.88
CA ASN A 20 22.76 13.79 7.09
C ASN A 20 22.16 14.82 6.12
N LEU A 21 22.90 15.89 5.79
CA LEU A 21 22.45 16.88 4.81
C LEU A 21 22.15 16.29 3.42
N LYS A 22 22.81 15.18 3.03
CA LYS A 22 22.50 14.47 1.77
C LYS A 22 21.09 13.89 1.72
N ASN A 23 20.51 13.62 2.87
CA ASN A 23 19.18 13.01 3.02
C ASN A 23 18.09 14.04 3.34
N VAL A 24 18.46 15.33 3.49
CA VAL A 24 17.50 16.41 3.65
C VAL A 24 16.99 16.82 2.28
N PHE A 25 15.83 16.27 1.91
CA PHE A 25 15.20 16.62 0.65
C PHE A 25 14.39 17.91 0.83
N ARG A 26 14.41 18.78 -0.17
CA ARG A 26 13.36 19.80 -0.28
C ARG A 26 12.03 19.05 -0.44
N LEU A 27 11.05 19.40 0.37
CA LEU A 27 9.70 18.86 0.31
C LEU A 27 8.80 19.92 -0.34
N PRO A 28 8.62 19.90 -1.68
CA PRO A 28 7.68 20.82 -2.33
C PRO A 28 6.28 20.63 -1.79
N ALA A 29 5.46 21.69 -1.88
CA ALA A 29 4.03 21.61 -1.58
C ALA A 29 3.35 20.46 -2.34
N ALA A 30 3.80 20.14 -3.55
CA ALA A 30 3.29 19.01 -4.33
C ALA A 30 3.56 17.64 -3.69
N VAL A 31 4.66 17.45 -2.94
CA VAL A 31 4.95 16.20 -2.22
C VAL A 31 4.11 16.15 -0.95
N THR A 32 4.06 17.23 -0.17
CA THR A 32 3.24 17.30 1.05
C THR A 32 1.75 17.18 0.75
N ASN A 33 1.26 17.79 -0.32
CA ASN A 33 -0.13 17.69 -0.75
C ASN A 33 -0.44 16.29 -1.30
N ARG A 34 0.48 15.67 -2.05
CA ARG A 34 0.28 14.27 -2.50
C ARG A 34 0.26 13.30 -1.34
N SER A 35 1.12 13.48 -0.33
CA SER A 35 1.11 12.70 0.92
C SER A 35 -0.21 12.78 1.67
N ALA A 36 -0.99 13.86 1.50
CA ALA A 36 -2.33 14.00 2.07
C ALA A 36 -3.43 13.33 1.22
N THR A 37 -3.08 12.67 0.12
CA THR A 37 -4.04 12.03 -0.80
C THR A 37 -3.71 10.55 -1.02
N PRO A 38 -4.66 9.74 -1.53
CA PRO A 38 -4.39 8.35 -1.93
C PRO A 38 -3.35 8.20 -3.05
N LEU A 39 -2.93 9.30 -3.70
CA LEU A 39 -1.93 9.31 -4.76
C LEU A 39 -0.49 9.30 -4.24
N ALA A 40 -0.28 9.35 -2.93
CA ALA A 40 1.04 9.30 -2.31
C ALA A 40 1.75 8.00 -2.68
N LYS A 41 2.94 8.11 -3.29
CA LYS A 41 3.75 6.93 -3.62
C LYS A 41 4.59 6.52 -2.41
N HIS A 42 4.96 5.25 -2.35
CA HIS A 42 5.81 4.72 -1.26
C HIS A 42 7.13 5.52 -1.10
N HIS A 43 7.69 6.05 -2.21
CA HIS A 43 8.91 6.85 -2.16
C HIS A 43 8.71 8.26 -1.59
N ASP A 44 7.51 8.83 -1.69
CA ASP A 44 7.21 10.13 -1.09
C ASP A 44 7.29 10.03 0.44
N TRP A 45 6.64 9.01 1.00
CA TRP A 45 6.69 8.69 2.43
C TRP A 45 8.10 8.34 2.92
N LYS A 46 8.84 7.54 2.14
CA LYS A 46 10.23 7.21 2.48
C LYS A 46 11.13 8.45 2.51
N ARG A 47 10.97 9.37 1.55
CA ARG A 47 11.72 10.64 1.52
C ARG A 47 11.36 11.53 2.71
N LEU A 48 10.08 11.59 3.08
CA LEU A 48 9.61 12.35 4.24
C LEU A 48 10.22 11.80 5.55
N SER A 49 10.13 10.49 5.80
CA SER A 49 10.73 9.86 6.99
C SER A 49 12.26 10.06 7.03
N SER A 50 12.94 9.88 5.89
CA SER A 50 14.40 10.11 5.80
C SER A 50 14.78 11.56 6.09
N THR A 51 14.01 12.52 5.57
CA THR A 51 14.23 13.95 5.80
C THR A 51 14.03 14.30 7.27
N LEU A 52 12.93 13.85 7.88
CA LEU A 52 12.65 14.08 9.31
C LEU A 52 13.75 13.49 10.20
N THR A 53 14.15 12.25 9.92
CA THR A 53 15.24 11.58 10.65
C THR A 53 16.55 12.37 10.58
N SER A 54 16.95 12.81 9.38
CA SER A 54 18.19 13.56 9.21
C SER A 54 18.11 14.97 9.80
N VAL A 55 16.96 15.66 9.71
CA VAL A 55 16.79 16.99 10.33
C VAL A 55 16.86 16.89 11.86
N ILE A 56 16.18 15.91 12.46
CA ILE A 56 16.24 15.65 13.90
C ILE A 56 17.70 15.40 14.33
N HIS A 57 18.40 14.52 13.63
CA HIS A 57 19.77 14.18 13.98
C HIS A 57 20.75 15.35 13.77
N ILE A 58 20.54 16.18 12.75
CA ILE A 58 21.28 17.44 12.58
C ILE A 58 21.07 18.36 13.78
N GLY A 59 19.83 18.48 14.26
CA GLY A 59 19.53 19.28 15.45
C GLY A 59 20.20 18.75 16.71
N GLU A 60 20.18 17.43 16.94
CA GLU A 60 20.89 16.78 18.05
C GLU A 60 22.41 17.05 17.99
N LEU A 61 23.02 16.93 16.81
CA LEU A 61 24.44 17.26 16.60
C LEU A 61 24.73 18.74 16.86
N CYS A 62 23.85 19.63 16.39
CA CYS A 62 23.98 21.07 16.59
C CYS A 62 23.81 21.46 18.07
N ASP A 63 22.99 20.73 18.83
CA ASP A 63 22.84 20.96 20.27
C ASP A 63 24.14 20.64 21.02
N SER A 64 24.84 19.58 20.63
CA SER A 64 26.13 19.21 21.22
C SER A 64 27.24 20.26 21.01
N CYS A 65 27.16 21.06 19.95
CA CYS A 65 28.10 22.15 19.64
C CYS A 65 27.45 23.54 19.71
N ARG A 66 26.37 23.69 20.46
CA ARG A 66 25.56 24.92 20.59
C ARG A 66 26.39 26.16 20.90
N ASN A 67 27.40 26.03 21.76
CA ASN A 67 28.25 27.14 22.19
C ASN A 67 29.34 27.53 21.16
N SER A 68 29.50 26.76 20.09
CA SER A 68 30.50 27.00 19.04
C SER A 68 30.02 27.99 17.95
N GLY A 69 28.79 28.50 18.07
CA GLY A 69 28.27 29.59 17.26
C GLY A 69 26.75 29.61 17.17
N ASP A 70 26.18 30.81 17.07
CA ASP A 70 24.73 31.07 17.11
C ASP A 70 23.89 30.23 16.14
N ILE A 71 24.46 29.85 14.99
CA ILE A 71 23.75 29.02 14.01
C ILE A 71 23.43 27.62 14.55
N PHE A 72 24.29 27.04 15.38
CA PHE A 72 24.08 25.73 15.96
C PHE A 72 22.93 25.76 16.97
N ALA A 73 22.90 26.79 17.83
CA ALA A 73 21.77 27.05 18.72
C ALA A 73 20.46 27.21 17.94
N LYS A 74 20.45 28.06 16.91
CA LYS A 74 19.26 28.29 16.07
C LYS A 74 18.74 27.02 15.40
N ILE A 75 19.63 26.15 14.92
CA ILE A 75 19.24 24.88 14.30
C ILE A 75 18.68 23.93 15.35
N ALA A 76 19.35 23.77 16.49
CA ALA A 76 18.90 22.91 17.57
C ALA A 76 17.52 23.33 18.10
N ASP A 77 17.30 24.63 18.28
CA ASP A 77 16.02 25.20 18.76
C ASP A 77 14.90 25.12 17.71
N SER A 78 15.22 24.87 16.45
CA SER A 78 14.22 24.70 15.39
C SER A 78 13.57 23.32 15.36
N ILE A 79 14.14 22.34 16.07
CA ILE A 79 13.59 20.99 16.16
C ILE A 79 12.40 21.00 17.11
N THR A 80 11.26 20.49 16.62
CA THR A 80 10.02 20.48 17.39
C THR A 80 9.59 19.07 17.75
N GLN A 81 8.84 18.94 18.84
CA GLN A 81 8.21 17.66 19.22
C GLN A 81 7.34 17.08 18.10
N HIS A 82 6.68 17.93 17.31
CA HIS A 82 5.85 17.50 16.18
C HIS A 82 6.67 16.81 15.07
N MET A 83 7.94 17.18 14.87
CA MET A 83 8.83 16.47 13.93
C MET A 83 9.11 15.04 14.41
N HIS A 84 9.38 14.87 15.71
CA HIS A 84 9.58 13.54 16.31
C HIS A 84 8.32 12.67 16.23
N GLN A 85 7.16 13.24 16.58
CA GLN A 85 5.87 12.57 16.47
C GLN A 85 5.56 12.16 15.03
N SER A 86 5.77 13.07 14.07
CA SER A 86 5.54 12.78 12.65
C SER A 86 6.41 11.64 12.16
N ARG A 87 7.71 11.65 12.49
CA ARG A 87 8.63 10.55 12.16
C ARG A 87 8.12 9.24 12.74
N TYR A 88 7.81 9.23 14.04
CA TYR A 88 7.32 8.05 14.74
C TYR A 88 6.07 7.47 14.08
N PHE A 89 5.05 8.28 13.81
CA PHE A 89 3.81 7.82 13.19
C PHE A 89 4.02 7.31 11.77
N ILE A 90 4.89 7.96 10.97
CA ILE A 90 5.22 7.46 9.64
C ILE A 90 5.82 6.06 9.73
N ASP A 91 6.82 5.85 10.57
CA ASP A 91 7.51 4.55 10.65
C ASP A 91 6.64 3.46 11.33
N TYR A 92 5.76 3.86 12.24
CA TYR A 92 4.80 2.99 12.92
C TYR A 92 3.70 2.52 11.96
N VAL A 93 3.06 3.45 11.24
CA VAL A 93 1.90 3.18 10.37
C VAL A 93 2.34 2.50 9.07
N ILE A 94 3.47 2.91 8.48
CA ILE A 94 3.83 2.49 7.12
C ILE A 94 4.69 1.23 7.14
N ASP A 95 4.27 0.23 6.40
CA ASP A 95 5.12 -0.91 6.04
C ASP A 95 5.94 -0.55 4.80
N HIS A 96 7.15 -0.05 5.00
CA HIS A 96 7.99 0.43 3.90
C HIS A 96 8.40 -0.66 2.91
N ASP A 97 8.56 -1.90 3.38
CA ASP A 97 8.98 -3.03 2.56
C ASP A 97 7.81 -3.51 1.69
N LYS A 98 6.64 -3.79 2.30
CA LYS A 98 5.45 -4.14 1.53
C LYS A 98 4.99 -3.00 0.63
N SER A 99 5.16 -1.74 1.04
CA SER A 99 4.82 -0.60 0.20
C SER A 99 5.69 -0.52 -1.06
N LYS A 100 6.96 -0.91 -0.95
CA LYS A 100 7.88 -1.00 -2.08
C LYS A 100 7.51 -2.15 -3.00
N GLU A 101 7.22 -3.33 -2.44
CA GLU A 101 6.82 -4.53 -3.20
C GLU A 101 5.53 -4.31 -3.99
N ASN A 102 4.53 -3.69 -3.36
CA ASN A 102 3.21 -3.45 -3.97
C ASN A 102 3.15 -2.17 -4.83
N GLY A 103 4.21 -1.36 -4.83
CA GLY A 103 4.24 -0.07 -5.56
C GLY A 103 3.25 0.98 -5.05
N ARG A 104 2.64 0.78 -3.88
CA ARG A 104 1.61 1.65 -3.27
C ARG A 104 1.79 1.74 -1.76
N PHE A 105 1.13 2.68 -1.13
CA PHE A 105 1.09 2.78 0.33
C PHE A 105 0.46 1.51 0.95
N VAL A 106 1.15 0.91 1.92
CA VAL A 106 0.70 -0.23 2.69
C VAL A 106 0.82 0.09 4.18
N VAL A 107 -0.29 -0.04 4.89
CA VAL A 107 -0.34 0.08 6.35
C VAL A 107 0.17 -1.22 6.99
N ARG A 108 1.00 -1.08 8.03
CA ARG A 108 1.52 -2.20 8.82
C ARG A 108 0.39 -2.94 9.53
N ALA A 109 0.53 -4.27 9.65
CA ALA A 109 -0.42 -5.07 10.41
C ALA A 109 -0.45 -4.66 11.89
N GLY A 110 -1.64 -4.72 12.50
CA GLY A 110 -1.91 -4.37 13.89
C GLY A 110 -2.16 -2.88 14.13
N VAL A 111 -2.02 -2.03 13.11
CA VAL A 111 -2.29 -0.58 13.22
C VAL A 111 -3.79 -0.28 13.13
N ASP A 112 -4.49 -0.98 12.25
CA ASP A 112 -5.93 -0.86 12.06
C ASP A 112 -6.54 -2.27 11.90
N PRO A 113 -7.24 -2.78 12.94
CA PRO A 113 -7.81 -4.12 12.91
C PRO A 113 -8.83 -4.34 11.79
N LEU A 114 -9.61 -3.30 11.44
CA LEU A 114 -10.60 -3.39 10.37
C LEU A 114 -9.91 -3.49 9.00
N LEU A 115 -8.85 -2.71 8.79
CA LEU A 115 -8.06 -2.81 7.56
C LEU A 115 -7.37 -4.18 7.44
N ASP A 116 -6.91 -4.74 8.55
CA ASP A 116 -6.32 -6.06 8.59
C ASP A 116 -7.34 -7.16 8.23
N GLU A 117 -8.56 -7.07 8.76
CA GLU A 117 -9.67 -7.97 8.41
C GLU A 117 -10.03 -7.86 6.92
N LEU A 118 -10.18 -6.64 6.39
CA LEU A 118 -10.46 -6.42 4.97
C LEU A 118 -9.35 -6.95 4.07
N ARG A 119 -8.08 -6.80 4.49
CA ARG A 119 -6.94 -7.37 3.77
C ARG A 119 -7.00 -8.90 3.78
N HIS A 120 -7.31 -9.50 4.93
CA HIS A 120 -7.44 -10.95 5.05
C HIS A 120 -8.59 -11.49 4.17
N ILE A 121 -9.75 -10.83 4.18
CA ILE A 121 -10.88 -11.20 3.30
C ILE A 121 -10.45 -11.11 1.84
N ARG A 122 -9.77 -10.04 1.43
CA ARG A 122 -9.29 -9.89 0.05
C ARG A 122 -8.28 -10.97 -0.35
N GLU A 123 -7.40 -11.36 0.56
CA GLU A 123 -6.38 -12.39 0.33
C GLU A 123 -6.99 -13.80 0.26
N THR A 124 -8.05 -14.06 1.03
CA THR A 124 -8.76 -15.35 1.03
C THR A 124 -9.87 -15.44 -0.03
N LEU A 125 -10.30 -14.30 -0.58
CA LEU A 125 -11.38 -14.22 -1.57
C LEU A 125 -11.16 -15.15 -2.77
N PRO A 126 -9.96 -15.28 -3.39
CA PRO A 126 -9.75 -16.21 -4.49
C PRO A 126 -10.08 -17.67 -4.12
N GLU A 127 -9.62 -18.15 -2.96
CA GLU A 127 -9.89 -19.52 -2.49
C GLU A 127 -11.38 -19.75 -2.21
N ILE A 128 -12.03 -18.75 -1.59
CA ILE A 128 -13.47 -18.76 -1.34
C ILE A 128 -14.24 -18.84 -2.67
N LEU A 129 -13.88 -17.98 -3.63
CA LEU A 129 -14.51 -17.92 -4.96
C LEU A 129 -14.26 -19.21 -5.76
N GLU A 130 -13.10 -19.82 -5.67
CA GLU A 130 -12.83 -21.13 -6.26
C GLU A 130 -13.73 -22.22 -5.68
N GLY A 131 -13.96 -22.21 -4.36
CA GLY A 131 -14.89 -23.13 -3.70
C GLY A 131 -16.31 -23.01 -4.23
N TYR A 132 -16.81 -21.77 -4.37
CA TYR A 132 -18.11 -21.49 -4.98
C TYR A 132 -18.16 -21.92 -6.45
N ALA A 133 -17.12 -21.60 -7.23
CA ALA A 133 -17.06 -21.97 -8.65
C ALA A 133 -17.11 -23.49 -8.84
N ARG A 134 -16.38 -24.27 -8.03
CA ARG A 134 -16.42 -25.75 -8.11
C ARG A 134 -17.80 -26.29 -7.77
N LYS A 135 -18.47 -25.73 -6.77
CA LYS A 135 -19.85 -26.10 -6.40
C LYS A 135 -20.82 -25.77 -7.53
N ASP A 136 -20.71 -24.59 -8.12
CA ASP A 136 -21.60 -24.14 -9.20
C ASP A 136 -21.38 -24.94 -10.48
N ILE A 137 -20.13 -25.27 -10.84
CA ILE A 137 -19.81 -26.14 -11.97
C ILE A 137 -20.44 -27.53 -11.80
N SER A 138 -20.51 -28.06 -10.57
CA SER A 138 -21.11 -29.38 -10.33
C SER A 138 -22.62 -29.44 -10.57
N LEU A 139 -23.30 -28.29 -10.64
CA LEU A 139 -24.72 -28.18 -10.98
C LEU A 139 -24.95 -28.14 -12.49
N LEU A 140 -23.91 -27.86 -13.28
CA LEU A 140 -24.01 -27.76 -14.73
C LEU A 140 -23.80 -29.13 -15.40
N PRO A 141 -24.41 -29.34 -16.58
CA PRO A 141 -24.04 -30.40 -17.49
C PRO A 141 -22.54 -30.36 -17.79
N THR A 142 -21.93 -31.48 -18.17
CA THR A 142 -20.47 -31.62 -18.28
C THR A 142 -19.81 -30.45 -19.03
N VAL A 143 -19.17 -29.55 -18.27
CA VAL A 143 -18.51 -28.35 -18.79
C VAL A 143 -17.06 -28.66 -19.15
N ALA A 144 -16.61 -28.23 -20.33
CA ALA A 144 -15.21 -28.34 -20.73
C ALA A 144 -14.39 -27.15 -20.22
N THR A 145 -14.95 -25.94 -20.25
CA THR A 145 -14.29 -24.74 -19.73
C THR A 145 -15.32 -23.76 -19.17
N ALA A 146 -15.11 -23.40 -17.90
CA ALA A 146 -15.83 -22.34 -17.22
C ALA A 146 -14.89 -21.46 -16.41
N ARG A 147 -15.29 -20.21 -16.19
CA ARG A 147 -14.58 -19.25 -15.34
C ARG A 147 -15.57 -18.49 -14.48
N LEU A 148 -15.20 -18.22 -13.23
CA LEU A 148 -15.96 -17.28 -12.41
C LEU A 148 -15.55 -15.85 -12.79
N ILE A 149 -16.53 -15.01 -13.14
CA ILE A 149 -16.32 -13.61 -13.49
C ILE A 149 -17.19 -12.72 -12.60
N TYR A 150 -16.84 -11.44 -12.49
CA TYR A 150 -17.67 -10.43 -11.84
C TYR A 150 -18.16 -9.43 -12.88
N LEU A 151 -19.48 -9.29 -13.00
CA LEU A 151 -20.12 -8.22 -13.76
C LEU A 151 -20.78 -7.25 -12.77
N PRO A 152 -20.49 -5.93 -12.83
CA PRO A 152 -20.94 -4.97 -11.82
C PRO A 152 -22.44 -5.04 -11.48
N ASP A 153 -23.30 -5.16 -12.49
CA ASP A 153 -24.75 -5.17 -12.32
C ASP A 153 -25.33 -6.55 -11.94
N LEU A 154 -24.58 -7.63 -12.15
CA LEU A 154 -25.07 -9.01 -11.99
C LEU A 154 -24.36 -9.78 -10.87
N GLY A 155 -23.22 -9.28 -10.40
CA GLY A 155 -22.35 -9.89 -9.41
C GLY A 155 -21.45 -10.97 -9.99
N PHE A 156 -21.09 -11.94 -9.16
CA PHE A 156 -20.32 -13.11 -9.58
C PHE A 156 -21.17 -14.07 -10.42
N LEU A 157 -20.64 -14.50 -11.57
CA LEU A 157 -21.29 -15.38 -12.53
C LEU A 157 -20.31 -16.43 -13.01
N LEU A 158 -20.82 -17.62 -13.32
CA LEU A 158 -20.06 -18.64 -14.01
C LEU A 158 -20.22 -18.45 -15.53
N ALA A 159 -19.12 -18.09 -16.19
CA ALA A 159 -19.02 -17.94 -17.63
C ALA A 159 -18.59 -19.27 -18.26
N VAL A 160 -19.48 -19.92 -19.00
CA VAL A 160 -19.27 -21.20 -19.67
C VAL A 160 -18.95 -20.95 -21.14
N SER A 161 -17.71 -21.25 -21.53
CA SER A 161 -17.23 -21.03 -22.90
C SER A 161 -17.24 -22.30 -23.77
N SER A 162 -17.30 -23.48 -23.15
CA SER A 162 -17.36 -24.75 -23.88
C SER A 162 -17.92 -25.87 -23.03
N TRP A 163 -18.65 -26.78 -23.68
CA TRP A 163 -19.26 -27.97 -23.10
C TRP A 163 -18.47 -29.23 -23.53
N ILE A 164 -18.53 -30.28 -22.73
CA ILE A 164 -18.08 -31.62 -23.16
C ILE A 164 -19.24 -32.27 -23.90
N GLY A 165 -19.15 -32.33 -25.23
CA GLY A 165 -20.23 -32.78 -26.10
C GLY A 165 -21.12 -31.63 -26.57
N ASP A 166 -22.39 -31.93 -26.83
CA ASP A 166 -23.35 -30.92 -27.28
C ASP A 166 -23.72 -29.98 -26.14
N ALA A 167 -23.93 -28.70 -26.47
CA ALA A 167 -24.45 -27.74 -25.52
C ALA A 167 -25.87 -28.15 -25.07
N PRO A 168 -26.28 -27.80 -23.85
CA PRO A 168 -27.64 -28.07 -23.37
C PRO A 168 -28.69 -27.48 -24.33
N GLU A 169 -29.76 -28.23 -24.61
CA GLU A 169 -30.86 -27.74 -25.45
C GLU A 169 -31.59 -26.54 -24.83
N SER A 170 -31.62 -26.47 -23.50
CA SER A 170 -32.19 -25.37 -22.72
C SER A 170 -31.09 -24.57 -22.05
N LEU A 171 -31.18 -23.24 -22.15
CA LEU A 171 -30.36 -22.32 -21.36
C LEU A 171 -30.81 -22.26 -19.89
N GLU A 172 -32.02 -22.69 -19.55
CA GLU A 172 -32.44 -22.80 -18.16
C GLU A 172 -32.00 -24.17 -17.62
N ILE A 173 -31.11 -24.15 -16.62
CA ILE A 173 -30.51 -25.36 -16.02
C ILE A 173 -31.00 -25.49 -14.57
N PRO A 174 -31.48 -26.66 -14.12
CA PRO A 174 -31.93 -26.83 -12.74
C PRO A 174 -30.85 -26.44 -11.71
N GLY A 175 -31.16 -25.50 -10.81
CA GLY A 175 -30.23 -24.99 -9.81
C GLY A 175 -29.31 -23.85 -10.28
N CYS A 176 -29.33 -23.51 -11.58
CA CYS A 176 -28.57 -22.42 -12.16
C CYS A 176 -29.48 -21.49 -12.98
N GLU A 177 -29.53 -20.23 -12.60
CA GLU A 177 -30.27 -19.19 -13.32
C GLU A 177 -29.40 -18.65 -14.47
N PHE A 178 -29.91 -18.70 -15.70
CA PHE A 178 -29.26 -18.04 -16.83
C PHE A 178 -29.41 -16.52 -16.74
N LYS A 179 -28.32 -15.78 -16.98
CA LYS A 179 -28.32 -14.31 -16.92
C LYS A 179 -28.16 -13.65 -18.27
N CYS A 180 -27.17 -14.08 -19.05
CA CYS A 180 -26.90 -13.49 -20.36
C CYS A 180 -25.94 -14.33 -21.20
N THR A 181 -25.90 -14.02 -22.49
CA THR A 181 -24.85 -14.47 -23.41
C THR A 181 -24.05 -13.26 -23.87
N ILE A 182 -22.72 -13.34 -23.78
CA ILE A 182 -21.80 -12.29 -24.26
C ILE A 182 -20.76 -12.99 -25.13
N ASP A 183 -20.62 -12.58 -26.39
CA ASP A 183 -19.69 -13.16 -27.36
C ASP A 183 -19.75 -14.71 -27.44
N GLY A 184 -20.97 -15.26 -27.35
CA GLY A 184 -21.20 -16.70 -27.38
C GLY A 184 -20.87 -17.45 -26.08
N ILE A 185 -20.50 -16.74 -25.01
CA ILE A 185 -20.27 -17.31 -23.67
C ILE A 185 -21.54 -17.16 -22.85
N HIS A 186 -22.03 -18.27 -22.29
CA HIS A 186 -23.22 -18.30 -21.45
C HIS A 186 -22.88 -18.04 -19.99
N HIS A 187 -23.63 -17.16 -19.33
CA HIS A 187 -23.39 -16.74 -17.96
C HIS A 187 -24.51 -17.22 -17.04
N TYR A 188 -24.13 -17.98 -16.02
CA TYR A 188 -25.04 -18.58 -15.05
C TYR A 188 -24.77 -18.06 -13.65
N LYS A 189 -25.82 -18.01 -12.84
CA LYS A 189 -25.75 -17.72 -11.40
C LYS A 189 -26.37 -18.88 -10.63
N ASN A 190 -25.77 -19.30 -9.53
CA ASN A 190 -26.41 -20.28 -8.67
C ASN A 190 -27.72 -19.73 -8.10
N GLY A 191 -28.84 -20.43 -8.34
CA GLY A 191 -30.17 -20.00 -7.89
C GLY A 191 -30.37 -20.08 -6.37
N SER A 192 -29.41 -20.67 -5.65
CA SER A 192 -29.43 -20.86 -4.19
C SER A 192 -28.49 -19.90 -3.44
N ALA A 193 -27.77 -19.03 -4.15
CA ALA A 193 -26.79 -18.13 -3.53
C ALA A 193 -27.49 -16.91 -2.91
N LEU A 194 -27.63 -16.95 -1.58
CA LEU A 194 -27.75 -15.77 -0.72
C LEU A 194 -26.36 -15.26 -0.34
#